data_AF-A0A7Y5U0H3-F1
#
_entry.id   AF-A0A7Y5U0H3-F1
#
_cell.length_a   1.000
_cell.length_b   1.000
_cell.length_c   1.000
_cell.angle_alpha   90.00
_cell.angle_beta   90.00
_cell.angle_gamma   90.00
#
_symmetry.space_group_name_H-M   'P 1'
#
loop_
_entity.id
_entity.type
_entity.pdbx_description
1 polymer ?
#
loop_
_entity_poly.entity_id
_entity_poly.type
_entity_poly.pdbx_seq_one_letter_code
_entity_poly.pdbx_strand_id
1 'polypeptide(L)' 'MLELQRDIDTYATDVVEGRIPAGKYHRLSCARHLHDRARENTPEFPYRFDPKASWRFFWFASKLKHYKGRQFAG' A
#
# COMPACT_ATOMS: atom_id res chain seq x y z
N MET A 1 -1.94 1.42 15.97
CA MET A 1 -1.18 2.26 15.00
C MET A 1 0.06 1.55 14.49
N LEU A 2 0.91 1.02 15.38
CA LEU A 2 2.04 0.15 14.99
C LEU A 2 1.59 -1.08 14.20
N GLU A 3 0.44 -1.67 14.54
CA GLU A 3 -0.14 -2.80 13.78
C GLU A 3 -0.45 -2.45 12.33
N LEU A 4 -1.16 -1.34 12.07
CA LEU A 4 -1.48 -0.92 10.70
C LEU A 4 -0.23 -0.70 9.84
N GLN A 5 0.80 -0.09 10.42
CA GLN A 5 2.07 0.11 9.71
C GLN A 5 2.73 -1.24 9.38
N ARG A 6 2.74 -2.17 10.35
CA ARG A 6 3.27 -3.52 10.15
C ARG A 6 2.50 -4.28 9.07
N ASP A 7 1.18 -4.11 8.98
CA ASP A 7 0.35 -4.74 7.96
C ASP A 7 0.70 -4.23 6.54
N ILE A 8 0.92 -2.92 6.39
CA ILE A 8 1.31 -2.31 5.11
C ILE A 8 2.70 -2.80 4.67
N ASP A 9 3.66 -2.81 5.58
CA ASP A 9 5.03 -3.25 5.29
C ASP A 9 5.06 -4.76 4.95
N THR A 10 4.24 -5.57 5.64
CA THR A 10 4.09 -7.00 5.34
C THR A 10 3.48 -7.22 3.96
N TYR A 11 2.39 -6.53 3.64
CA TYR A 11 1.76 -6.61 2.31
C TYR A 11 2.74 -6.21 1.19
N ALA A 12 3.48 -5.12 1.37
CA ALA A 12 4.48 -4.69 0.41
C ALA A 12 5.58 -5.75 0.21
N THR A 13 6.01 -6.39 1.30
CA THR A 13 6.99 -7.49 1.26
C THR A 13 6.44 -8.68 0.49
N ASP A 14 5.22 -9.12 0.78
CA ASP A 14 4.56 -10.25 0.11
C ASP A 14 4.39 -10.03 -1.40
N VAL A 15 4.09 -8.80 -1.82
CA VAL A 15 3.99 -8.43 -3.24
C VAL A 15 5.35 -8.47 -3.93
N VAL A 16 6.40 -7.97 -3.28
CA VAL A 16 7.76 -7.93 -3.85
C VAL A 16 8.35 -9.34 -3.94
N GLU A 17 8.14 -10.17 -2.92
CA GLU A 17 8.57 -11.58 -2.90
C GLU A 17 7.72 -12.48 -3.81
N GLY A 18 6.60 -11.98 -4.32
CA GLY A 18 5.72 -12.74 -5.22
C GLY A 18 4.79 -13.71 -4.51
N ARG A 19 4.68 -13.65 -3.17
CA ARG A 19 3.64 -14.36 -2.39
C ARG A 19 2.23 -13.90 -2.79
N ILE A 20 2.10 -12.61 -3.10
CA ILE A 20 0.87 -12.02 -3.66
C ILE A 20 1.09 -11.72 -5.16
N PRO A 21 0.25 -12.26 -6.06
CA PRO A 21 0.31 -11.93 -7.48
C PRO A 21 0.04 -10.44 -7.72
N ALA A 22 0.91 -9.80 -8.50
CA ALA A 22 0.84 -8.37 -8.75
C ALA A 22 1.42 -8.02 -10.14
N GLY A 23 0.91 -6.95 -10.76
CA GLY A 23 1.50 -6.42 -11.99
C GLY A 23 2.85 -5.73 -11.75
N LYS A 24 3.62 -5.49 -12.82
CA LYS A 24 4.95 -4.85 -12.78
C LYS A 24 4.96 -3.56 -11.94
N TYR A 25 4.06 -2.63 -12.24
CA TYR A 25 4.04 -1.32 -11.58
C TYR A 25 3.61 -1.38 -10.13
N HIS A 26 2.74 -2.31 -9.76
CA HIS A 26 2.36 -2.53 -8.37
C HIS A 26 3.56 -3.04 -7.55
N ARG A 27 4.28 -4.03 -8.07
CA ARG A 27 5.51 -4.53 -7.44
C ARG A 27 6.56 -3.43 -7.27
N LEU A 28 6.78 -2.60 -8.30
CA LEU A 28 7.73 -1.48 -8.23
C LEU A 28 7.34 -0.45 -7.16
N SER A 29 6.04 -0.17 -7.00
CA SER A 29 5.57 0.73 -5.95
C SER A 29 5.82 0.16 -4.56
N CYS A 30 5.52 -1.13 -4.34
CA CYS A 30 5.81 -1.82 -3.08
C CYS A 30 7.31 -1.87 -2.77
N ALA A 31 8.15 -2.15 -3.76
CA ALA A 31 9.60 -2.13 -3.60
C ALA A 31 10.12 -0.74 -3.20
N ARG A 32 9.62 0.31 -3.84
CA ARG A 32 9.95 1.70 -3.49
C ARG A 32 9.52 2.03 -2.06
N HIS A 33 8.31 1.62 -1.66
CA HIS A 33 7.83 1.81 -0.28
C HIS A 33 8.82 1.21 0.73
N LEU A 34 9.20 -0.06 0.56
CA LEU A 34 10.16 -0.73 1.45
C LEU A 34 11.53 -0.03 1.48
N HIS A 35 12.01 0.42 0.32
CA HIS A 35 13.26 1.18 0.24
C HIS A 35 13.17 2.52 0.98
N ASP A 36 12.09 3.27 0.78
CA ASP A 36 11.85 4.54 1.46
C ASP A 36 11.69 4.35 2.99
N ARG A 37 11.06 3.26 3.42
CA ARG A 37 10.98 2.86 4.84
C ARG A 37 12.38 2.59 5.44
N ALA A 38 13.28 1.96 4.69
CA ALA A 38 14.62 1.60 5.18
C ALA A 38 15.56 2.80 5.37
N ARG A 39 15.39 3.87 4.58
CA ARG A 39 16.16 5.12 4.68
C ARG A 39 15.40 6.26 5.36
N GLU A 40 14.28 5.95 6.00
CA GLU A 40 13.44 6.95 6.64
C GLU A 40 14.22 7.72 7.71
N ASN A 41 13.99 9.03 7.80
CA ASN A 41 14.55 9.87 8.86
C ASN A 41 16.10 9.94 8.86
N THR A 42 16.74 9.78 7.71
CA THR A 42 18.17 10.08 7.53
C THR A 42 18.36 11.53 7.08
N PRO A 43 19.57 12.11 7.19
CA PRO A 43 19.86 13.45 6.67
C PRO A 43 19.54 13.60 5.18
N GLU A 44 19.78 12.55 4.38
CA GLU A 44 19.55 12.53 2.93
C GLU A 44 18.07 12.27 2.57
N PHE A 45 17.30 11.71 3.51
CA PHE A 45 15.88 11.41 3.33
C PHE A 45 15.10 11.69 4.63
N PRO A 46 14.80 12.98 4.92
CA PRO A 46 14.17 13.40 6.17
C PRO A 46 12.67 13.10 6.25
N TYR A 47 12.11 12.49 5.20
CA TYR A 47 10.69 12.18 5.13
C TYR A 47 10.35 10.97 5.98
N ARG A 48 9.11 10.96 6.48
CA ARG A 48 8.53 9.85 7.23
C ARG A 48 7.21 9.38 6.62
N PHE A 49 6.97 8.08 6.65
CA PHE A 49 5.68 7.51 6.33
C PHE A 49 4.70 7.82 7.46
N ASP A 50 3.51 8.32 7.10
CA ASP A 50 2.41 8.52 8.04
C ASP A 50 1.33 7.46 7.82
N PRO A 51 1.27 6.42 8.67
CA PRO A 51 0.25 5.38 8.56
C PRO A 51 -1.19 5.93 8.72
N LYS A 52 -1.39 7.07 9.42
CA LYS A 52 -2.73 7.66 9.56
C LYS A 52 -3.22 8.24 8.24
N ALA A 53 -2.34 8.91 7.50
CA ALA A 53 -2.67 9.42 6.16
C ALA A 53 -3.07 8.27 5.23
N SER A 54 -2.33 7.15 5.25
CA SER A 54 -2.68 5.95 4.48
C SER A 54 -4.01 5.35 4.91
N TRP A 55 -4.27 5.24 6.21
CA TRP A 55 -5.53 4.71 6.72
C TRP A 55 -6.75 5.50 6.23
N ARG A 56 -6.66 6.84 6.25
CA ARG A 56 -7.74 7.71 5.75
C ARG A 56 -8.06 7.42 4.29
N PHE A 57 -7.03 7.21 3.48
CA PHE A 57 -7.22 6.83 2.08
C PHE A 57 -7.85 5.44 1.94
N PHE A 58 -7.36 4.43 2.66
CA PHE A 58 -7.94 3.09 2.62
C PHE A 58 -9.39 3.06 3.09
N TRP A 59 -9.70 3.80 4.15
CA TRP A 59 -11.07 3.92 4.64
C TRP A 59 -11.97 4.51 3.56
N PHE A 60 -11.56 5.61 2.92
CA PHE A 60 -12.31 6.21 1.81
C PHE A 60 -12.45 5.23 0.64
N ALA A 61 -11.36 4.61 0.18
CA ALA A 61 -11.36 3.64 -0.90
C ALA A 61 -12.28 2.43 -0.62
N SER A 62 -12.35 1.97 0.63
CA SER A 62 -13.25 0.88 1.03
C SER A 62 -14.73 1.18 0.84
N LYS A 63 -15.10 2.47 0.78
CA LYS A 63 -16.48 2.92 0.51
C LYS A 63 -16.81 2.93 -0.98
N LEU A 64 -15.80 2.93 -1.85
CA LEU A 64 -15.97 2.94 -3.30
C LEU A 64 -16.29 1.52 -3.81
N LYS A 65 -17.51 1.04 -3.52
CA LYS A 65 -17.98 -0.22 -4.07
C LYS A 65 -18.30 -0.04 -5.55
N HIS A 66 -17.64 -0.82 -6.39
CA HIS A 66 -17.95 -0.83 -7.81
C HIS A 66 -19.34 -1.41 -8.03
N TYR A 67 -20.21 -0.65 -8.70
CA TYR A 67 -21.52 -1.10 -9.14
C TYR A 67 -21.51 -1.28 -10.65
N LYS A 68 -21.58 -2.53 -11.10
CA LYS A 68 -21.90 -2.88 -12.48
C LYS A 68 -23.42 -2.83 -12.57
N GLY A 69 -23.98 -1.84 -13.29
CA GLY A 69 -25.42 -1.72 -13.47
C GLY A 69 -26.07 -3.03 -13.90
N ARG A 70 -27.38 -3.21 -13.63
CA ARG A 70 -28.15 -4.46 -13.88
C ARG A 70 -27.86 -5.15 -15.22
N GLN A 71 -27.59 -4.37 -16.25
CA GLN A 71 -27.25 -4.77 -17.62
C GLN A 71 -25.92 -5.55 -17.76
N PHE A 72 -25.06 -5.56 -16.73
CA PHE A 72 -23.77 -6.26 -16.69
C PHE A 72 -23.62 -7.15 -15.46
N ALA A 73 -24.73 -7.44 -14.78
CA ALA A 73 -24.80 -8.35 -13.64
C ALA A 73 -25.08 -9.78 -14.17
N GLY A 74 -24.11 -10.37 -14.86
CA GLY A 74 -24.23 -11.70 -15.48
C GLY A 74 -23.47 -11.76 -16.80
#